data_AF-A0A9Q1ENV8-F1
#
_entry.id   AF-A0A9Q1ENV8-F1
#
_cell.length_a   1.000
_cell.length_b   1.000
_cell.length_c   1.000
_cell.angle_alpha   90.00
_cell.angle_beta   90.00
_cell.angle_gamma   90.00
#
_symmetry.space_group_name_H-M   'P 1'
#
loop_
_entity.id
_entity.type
_entity.pdbx_description
1 polymer ?
#
loop_
_entity_poly.entity_id
_entity_poly.type
_entity_poly.pdbx_seq_one_letter_code
_entity_poly.pdbx_strand_id
1 'polypeptide(L)' 'MTSASTKVGEIFSAAGTAFTKLGELTMQLHPVADSSPAGAKWTDTEIELLRSAVRRFGDDLNTISSVIKQRT' A
#
# COMPACT_ATOMS: atom_id res chain seq x y z
N MET A 1 28.31 -9.26 3.55
CA MET A 1 27.91 -8.47 2.35
C MET A 1 26.60 -9.05 1.86
N THR A 2 25.46 -8.38 2.04
CA THR A 2 24.16 -8.88 1.59
C THR A 2 24.03 -8.73 0.07
N SER A 3 23.52 -9.76 -0.61
CA SER A 3 23.34 -9.76 -2.06
C SER A 3 22.29 -8.72 -2.48
N ALA A 4 22.36 -8.22 -3.72
CA ALA A 4 21.36 -7.28 -4.25
C ALA A 4 19.94 -7.86 -4.19
N SER A 5 19.78 -9.17 -4.37
CA SER A 5 18.51 -9.87 -4.22
C SER A 5 17.96 -9.81 -2.79
N THR A 6 18.83 -9.92 -1.77
CA THR A 6 18.45 -9.78 -0.37
C THR A 6 17.91 -8.38 -0.08
N LYS A 7 18.59 -7.34 -0.58
CA LYS A 7 18.15 -5.94 -0.40
C LYS A 7 16.81 -5.67 -1.07
N VAL A 8 16.58 -6.22 -2.27
CA VAL A 8 15.28 -6.12 -2.95
C VAL A 8 14.19 -6.85 -2.17
N GLY A 9 14.49 -8.02 -1.61
CA GLY A 9 13.57 -8.75 -0.73
C GLY A 9 13.17 -7.97 0.52
N GLU A 10 14.12 -7.29 1.17
CA GLU A 10 13.86 -6.43 2.34
C GLU A 10 12.90 -5.27 2.00
N ILE A 11 13.06 -4.63 0.83
CA ILE A 11 12.18 -3.57 0.36
C ILE A 11 10.74 -4.08 0.18
N PHE A 12 10.57 -5.22 -0.49
CA PHE A 12 9.24 -5.81 -0.67
C PHE A 12 8.62 -6.27 0.65
N SER A 13 9.43 -6.77 1.59
CA SER A 13 8.95 -7.13 2.93
C SER A 13 8.44 -5.90 3.70
N ALA A 14 9.15 -4.77 3.63
CA ALA A 14 8.70 -3.51 4.24
C ALA A 14 7.40 -3.00 3.59
N ALA A 15 7.31 -3.01 2.26
CA ALA A 15 6.10 -2.63 1.55
C ALA A 15 4.91 -3.54 1.90
N GLY A 16 5.12 -4.85 1.96
CA GLY A 16 4.10 -5.82 2.38
C GLY A 16 3.60 -5.55 3.79
N THR A 17 4.50 -5.25 4.74
CA THR A 17 4.13 -4.88 6.12
C THR A 17 3.25 -3.63 6.15
N ALA A 18 3.59 -2.61 5.35
CA ALA A 18 2.79 -1.38 5.26
C ALA A 18 1.39 -1.66 4.67
N PHE A 19 1.28 -2.49 3.63
CA PHE A 19 0.00 -2.87 3.05
C PHE A 19 -0.86 -3.72 4.00
N THR A 20 -0.27 -4.65 4.74
CA THR A 20 -0.99 -5.43 5.76
C THR A 20 -1.59 -4.52 6.81
N LYS A 21 -0.80 -3.60 7.38
CA LYS A 21 -1.27 -2.65 8.39
C LYS A 21 -2.41 -1.77 7.85
N LEU A 22 -2.30 -1.32 6.60
CA LEU A 22 -3.35 -0.54 5.95
C LEU A 22 -4.63 -1.37 5.75
N GLY A 23 -4.51 -2.64 5.34
CA GLY A 23 -5.63 -3.56 5.22
C GLY A 23 -6.36 -3.79 6.55
N GLU A 24 -5.61 -3.99 7.63
CA GLU A 24 -6.18 -4.15 8.98
C GLU A 24 -6.96 -2.91 9.42
N LEU A 25 -6.38 -1.71 9.23
CA LEU A 25 -7.06 -0.44 9.55
C LEU A 25 -8.32 -0.24 8.68
N THR A 26 -8.26 -0.64 7.40
CA THR A 26 -9.41 -0.60 6.48
C THR A 26 -10.57 -1.46 7.00
N MET A 27 -10.28 -2.65 7.54
CA MET A 27 -11.29 -3.56 8.09
C MET A 27 -11.93 -3.01 9.38
N GLN A 28 -11.18 -2.23 10.17
CA GLN A 28 -11.69 -1.58 11.39
C GLN A 28 -12.62 -0.39 11.07
N LEU A 29 -12.55 0.16 9.86
CA LEU A 29 -13.42 1.25 9.39
C LEU A 29 -14.79 0.76 8.90
N HIS A 30 -15.12 -0.54 9.00
CA HIS A 30 -16.50 -1.00 8.86
C HIS A 30 -17.29 -0.70 10.15
N PRO A 31 -18.56 -0.26 10.07
CA PRO A 31 -19.36 0.01 11.24
C PRO A 31 -19.56 -1.26 12.06
N VAL A 32 -18.85 -1.37 13.18
CA VAL A 32 -19.23 -2.29 14.25
C VAL A 32 -20.61 -1.81 14.72
N ALA A 33 -21.57 -2.71 14.63
CA ALA A 33 -22.99 -2.45 14.82
C ALA A 33 -23.31 -1.48 15.97
N ASP A 34 -24.20 -0.53 15.68
CA ASP A 34 -25.13 0.12 16.62
C ASP A 34 -24.63 1.03 17.76
N SER A 35 -23.40 1.56 17.76
CA SER A 35 -23.02 2.54 18.80
C SER A 35 -22.03 3.61 18.36
N SER A 36 -22.46 4.54 17.48
CA SER A 36 -22.09 5.98 17.44
C SER A 36 -22.16 6.55 16.01
N PRO A 37 -22.73 7.76 15.76
CA PRO A 37 -22.97 8.24 14.40
C PRO A 37 -21.78 8.84 13.63
N ALA A 38 -20.55 8.87 14.17
CA ALA A 38 -19.49 9.73 13.63
C ALA A 38 -18.10 9.08 13.36
N GLY A 39 -17.91 7.78 13.61
CA GLY A 39 -16.54 7.23 13.76
C GLY A 39 -16.06 6.15 12.78
N ALA A 40 -16.88 5.66 11.84
CA ALA A 40 -16.59 4.38 11.18
C ALA A 40 -16.95 4.36 9.68
N LYS A 41 -16.63 5.42 8.93
CA LYS A 41 -16.76 5.42 7.47
C LYS A 41 -15.54 6.08 6.88
N TRP A 42 -14.92 5.43 5.90
CA TRP A 42 -13.94 6.05 5.01
C TRP A 42 -14.49 7.38 4.49
N THR A 43 -13.74 8.45 4.70
CA THR A 43 -14.05 9.76 4.12
C THR A 43 -13.62 9.79 2.65
N ASP A 44 -14.28 10.61 1.83
CA ASP A 44 -13.87 10.81 0.43
C ASP A 44 -12.39 11.24 0.32
N THR A 45 -11.90 11.98 1.31
CA THR A 45 -10.49 12.39 1.40
C THR A 45 -9.57 11.20 1.61
N GLU A 46 -9.88 10.30 2.53
CA GLU A 46 -9.07 9.09 2.77
C GLU A 46 -9.10 8.15 1.57
N ILE A 47 -10.26 8.01 0.91
CA ILE A 47 -10.41 7.21 -0.31
C ILE A 47 -9.53 7.76 -1.42
N GLU A 48 -9.55 9.09 -1.64
CA GLU A 48 -8.73 9.70 -2.68
C GLU A 48 -7.23 9.64 -2.35
N LEU A 49 -6.85 9.79 -1.07
CA LEU A 49 -5.46 9.60 -0.63
C LEU A 49 -4.98 8.18 -0.92
N LEU A 50 -5.77 7.16 -0.56
CA LEU A 50 -5.45 5.76 -0.83
C LEU A 50 -5.31 5.52 -2.34
N ARG A 51 -6.28 6.00 -3.13
CA ARG A 51 -6.29 5.86 -4.58
C ARG A 51 -5.05 6.49 -5.22
N SER A 52 -4.71 7.72 -4.82
CA SER A 52 -3.52 8.42 -5.31
C SER A 52 -2.24 7.69 -4.94
N ALA A 53 -2.13 7.19 -3.71
CA ALA A 53 -0.96 6.45 -3.24
C ALA A 53 -0.75 5.14 -4.03
N VAL A 54 -1.83 4.35 -4.22
CA VAL A 54 -1.78 3.09 -4.97
C VAL A 54 -1.45 3.33 -6.44
N ARG A 55 -2.04 4.37 -7.06
CA ARG A 55 -1.75 4.72 -8.46
C ARG A 55 -0.28 5.07 -8.64
N ARG A 56 0.26 5.96 -7.81
CA ARG A 56 1.67 6.36 -7.87
C ARG A 56 2.61 5.18 -7.65
N PHE A 57 2.31 4.31 -6.69
CA PHE A 57 3.08 3.09 -6.47
C PHE A 57 3.11 2.19 -7.71
N GLY A 58 1.97 2.00 -8.39
CA GLY A 58 1.90 1.26 -9.65
C GLY A 58 2.73 1.89 -10.76
N ASP A 59 2.68 3.21 -10.91
CA ASP A 59 3.47 3.96 -11.92
C ASP A 59 4.98 3.84 -11.65
N ASP A 60 5.39 3.92 -10.38
CA ASP A 60 6.79 3.74 -9.96
C ASP A 60 7.27 2.30 -10.25
N LEU A 61 6.43 1.29 -9.95
CA LEU A 61 6.74 -0.11 -10.26
C LEU A 61 6.85 -0.37 -11.77
N ASN A 62 5.98 0.24 -12.59
CA ASN A 62 6.04 0.14 -14.05
C ASN A 62 7.33 0.76 -14.59
N THR A 63 7.76 1.90 -14.04
CA THR A 63 9.03 2.55 -14.40
C THR A 63 10.21 1.64 -14.09
N ILE A 64 10.26 1.06 -12.89
CA ILE A 64 11.29 0.08 -12.50
C ILE A 64 11.28 -1.13 -13.43
N SER A 65 10.09 -1.67 -13.75
CA SER A 65 9.94 -2.79 -14.68
C SER A 65 10.52 -2.47 -16.06
N SER A 66 10.27 -1.26 -16.58
CA SER A 66 10.83 -0.81 -17.86
C SER A 66 12.35 -0.76 -17.82
N VAL A 67 12.94 -0.20 -16.75
CA VAL A 67 14.40 -0.15 -16.58
C VAL A 67 15.02 -1.55 -16.50
N ILE A 68 14.38 -2.49 -15.80
CA ILE A 68 14.87 -3.88 -15.73
C ILE A 68 14.79 -4.54 -17.11
N LYS A 69 13.66 -4.41 -17.82
CA LYS A 69 13.48 -4.98 -19.17
C LYS A 69 14.48 -4.43 -20.18
N GLN A 70 14.90 -3.17 -20.07
CA GLN A 70 15.94 -2.61 -20.94
C GLN A 70 17.34 -3.21 -20.67
N ARG A 71 17.55 -3.84 -19.51
CA ARG A 71 18.83 -4.44 -19.11
C ARG A 71 18.92 -5.95 -19.32
N THR A 72 17.79 -6.62 -19.59
CA THR A 72 17.67 -8.08 -19.78
C THR A 72 17.25 -8.40 -21.20
#